data_AF-A0A3M2H5C5-F1
#
_entry.id   AF-A0A3M2H5C5-F1
#
_cell.length_a   1.000
_cell.length_b   1.000
_cell.length_c   1.000
_cell.angle_alpha   90.00
_cell.angle_beta   90.00
_cell.angle_gamma   90.00
#
_symmetry.space_group_name_H-M   'P 1'
#
loop_
_entity.id
_entity.type
_entity.pdbx_description
1 polymer ?
#
loop_
_entity_poly.entity_id
_entity_poly.type
_entity_poly.pdbx_seq_one_letter_code
_entity_poly.pdbx_strand_id
1 'polypeptide(L)'
;MTALVQDVTIGWVRLHEVLAAPRLGTRGGVAALRVSGEDSSPGIDGLTAAQVDDRIRGILALAEFRDPVPVTFDTESVADAWARVVAVDVSPATFTNVVRAASWSVDLEVVAHGTARLGQHFRDLMLGASPTRWWAPPAGATGIDAGTGVVPSKVSRSLSTGGTIDVWTGVGSVSPWSATVAPSGWAAGGVTVSADGTTHPGRRGTIPAASSVVLENGVTRVTVDLTAGWTFRVETWGGTAWESATTFDVDVGATAVAGSNIDRAELVAWRPDEAAIRLWTELPTGVTTTVGLSLRRGARLVGVTARTGSAANLAGGPTTGTGTASGTYVVSADDGSGNAWMVGSSTATVGASGVSATAATTIAAYAGLVNGGSGAGAGDTAADLDAQARGAAILGGVTVR
;
A
#
# COMPACT_ATOMS: atom_id res chain seq x y z
N MET A 1 -18.77 32.01 21.54
CA MET A 1 -18.83 31.04 20.42
C MET A 1 -17.78 29.99 20.70
N THR A 2 -18.20 28.79 21.10
CA THR A 2 -17.32 27.63 21.23
C THR A 2 -16.86 27.26 19.82
N ALA A 3 -15.55 27.30 19.56
CA ALA A 3 -15.01 26.76 18.32
C ALA A 3 -15.37 25.27 18.30
N LEU A 4 -16.15 24.83 17.32
CA LEU A 4 -16.38 23.41 17.06
C LEU A 4 -15.04 22.86 16.59
N VAL A 5 -14.42 22.01 17.40
CA VAL A 5 -13.30 21.18 16.96
C VAL A 5 -13.86 20.26 15.88
N GLN A 6 -13.51 20.54 14.63
CA GLN A 6 -13.87 19.73 13.48
C GLN A 6 -12.59 19.05 12.99
N ASP A 7 -12.61 17.73 12.93
CA ASP A 7 -11.55 16.97 12.28
C ASP A 7 -11.79 16.98 10.76
N VAL A 8 -10.70 17.10 10.02
CA VAL A 8 -10.70 17.08 8.56
C VAL A 8 -9.63 16.13 8.07
N THR A 9 -9.97 15.28 7.13
CA THR A 9 -9.01 14.41 6.46
C THR A 9 -8.76 14.93 5.06
N ILE A 10 -7.51 15.28 4.76
CA ILE A 10 -7.06 15.66 3.42
C ILE A 10 -6.22 14.51 2.88
N GLY A 11 -6.76 13.79 1.90
CA GLY A 11 -6.18 12.54 1.43
C GLY A 11 -6.18 11.49 2.54
N TRP A 12 -5.04 11.36 3.22
CA TRP A 12 -4.79 10.41 4.32
C TRP A 12 -4.27 11.11 5.57
N VAL A 13 -4.03 12.41 5.49
CA VAL A 13 -3.58 13.18 6.64
C VAL A 13 -4.85 13.62 7.36
N ARG A 14 -5.10 13.00 8.50
CA ARG A 14 -6.12 13.47 9.43
C ARG A 14 -5.54 14.65 10.21
N LEU A 15 -6.22 15.78 10.10
CA LEU A 15 -5.88 17.03 10.73
C LEU A 15 -6.87 17.28 11.85
N HIS A 16 -6.34 17.49 13.04
CA HIS A 16 -7.11 17.70 14.26
C HIS A 16 -7.10 19.17 14.63
N GLU A 17 -8.06 19.58 15.46
CA GLU A 17 -8.09 20.93 16.03
C GLU A 17 -8.16 22.05 14.96
N VAL A 18 -9.11 21.95 14.02
CA VAL A 18 -9.41 23.04 13.08
C VAL A 18 -9.93 24.26 13.87
N LEU A 19 -9.05 25.21 14.15
CA LEU A 19 -9.31 26.38 15.02
C LEU A 19 -10.23 27.43 14.39
N ALA A 20 -10.53 27.30 13.09
CA ALA A 20 -11.44 28.19 12.38
C ALA A 20 -12.28 27.40 11.36
N ALA A 21 -13.59 27.69 11.31
CA ALA A 21 -14.49 27.07 10.34
C ALA A 21 -13.89 27.14 8.92
N PRO A 22 -13.95 26.05 8.12
CA PRO A 22 -13.37 26.04 6.79
C PRO A 22 -13.92 27.19 5.96
N ARG A 23 -13.04 28.04 5.44
CA ARG A 23 -13.46 29.22 4.66
C ARG A 23 -13.58 28.85 3.20
N LEU A 24 -14.81 28.59 2.77
CA LEU A 24 -15.18 28.57 1.35
C LEU A 24 -15.09 29.98 0.80
N GLY A 25 -14.30 30.16 -0.25
CA GLY A 25 -14.14 31.41 -0.96
C GLY A 25 -13.91 31.20 -2.44
N THR A 26 -13.52 32.28 -3.12
CA THR A 26 -13.16 32.23 -4.53
C THR A 26 -11.78 32.84 -4.71
N ARG A 27 -10.84 32.11 -5.32
CA ARG A 27 -9.49 32.60 -5.64
C ARG A 27 -9.32 32.52 -7.16
N GLY A 28 -9.14 33.67 -7.81
CA GLY A 28 -8.99 33.71 -9.28
C GLY A 28 -10.20 33.17 -10.06
N GLY A 29 -11.40 33.18 -9.47
CA GLY A 29 -12.62 32.62 -10.09
C GLY A 29 -12.89 31.14 -9.78
N VAL A 30 -12.01 30.45 -9.05
CA VAL A 30 -12.18 29.04 -8.67
C VAL A 30 -12.58 28.93 -7.19
N ALA A 31 -13.44 27.96 -6.87
CA ALA A 31 -13.81 27.63 -5.49
C ALA A 31 -12.56 27.22 -4.70
N ALA A 32 -12.30 27.90 -3.60
CA ALA A 32 -11.13 27.69 -2.76
C ALA A 32 -11.56 27.39 -1.33
N LEU A 33 -10.81 26.50 -0.67
CA LEU A 33 -11.02 26.09 0.70
C LEU A 33 -9.71 26.29 1.47
N ARG A 34 -9.75 27.01 2.58
CA ARG A 34 -8.60 27.09 3.50
C ARG A 34 -8.95 26.42 4.81
N VAL A 35 -8.06 25.53 5.24
CA VAL A 35 -8.13 24.84 6.52
C VAL A 35 -6.90 25.23 7.34
N SER A 36 -7.08 25.49 8.64
CA SER A 36 -5.98 25.79 9.55
C SER A 36 -6.27 25.30 10.96
N GLY A 37 -5.23 24.89 11.68
CA GLY A 37 -5.33 24.38 13.04
C GLY A 37 -3.98 24.37 13.74
N GLU A 38 -3.91 23.64 14.85
CA GLU A 38 -2.70 23.44 15.64
C GLU A 38 -2.63 21.99 16.11
N ASP A 39 -1.47 21.35 16.02
CA ASP A 39 -1.20 20.07 16.69
C ASP A 39 -0.27 20.33 17.87
N SER A 40 -0.53 19.78 19.06
CA SER A 40 0.34 19.97 20.24
C SER A 40 0.52 18.71 21.11
N SER A 41 1.55 18.69 21.95
CA SER A 41 1.87 17.64 22.92
C SER A 41 2.14 18.25 24.31
N PRO A 42 1.40 17.88 25.38
CA PRO A 42 0.15 17.12 25.32
C PRO A 42 -0.98 17.99 24.76
N GLY A 43 -1.52 17.60 23.60
CA GLY A 43 -2.70 18.24 23.00
C GLY A 43 -4.00 17.58 23.48
N ILE A 44 -5.14 17.94 22.86
CA ILE A 44 -6.46 17.40 23.21
C ILE A 44 -6.50 15.87 23.00
N ASP A 45 -5.74 15.36 22.03
CA ASP A 45 -5.63 13.93 21.70
C ASP A 45 -4.55 13.17 22.51
N GLY A 46 -3.85 13.83 23.45
CA GLY A 46 -2.79 13.18 24.24
C GLY A 46 -1.56 12.74 23.43
N LEU A 47 -1.28 13.41 22.32
CA LEU A 47 -0.15 13.06 21.44
C LEU A 47 1.20 13.20 22.14
N THR A 48 2.13 12.32 21.77
CA THR A 48 3.55 12.45 22.08
C THR A 48 4.24 13.42 21.12
N ALA A 49 5.39 13.99 21.52
CA ALA A 49 6.17 14.86 20.65
C ALA A 49 6.59 14.18 19.33
N ALA A 50 6.88 12.88 19.37
CA ALA A 50 7.21 12.10 18.17
C ALA A 50 6.03 11.96 17.21
N GLN A 51 4.81 11.81 17.74
CA GLN A 51 3.58 11.78 16.94
C GLN A 51 3.26 13.16 16.35
N VAL A 52 3.48 14.25 17.08
CA VAL A 52 3.35 15.62 16.54
C VAL A 52 4.34 15.84 15.40
N ASP A 53 5.60 15.43 15.57
CA ASP A 53 6.58 15.49 14.48
C ASP A 53 6.16 14.67 13.27
N ASP A 54 5.57 13.49 13.47
CA ASP A 54 5.09 12.66 12.37
C ASP A 54 3.88 13.28 11.64
N ARG A 55 2.96 13.92 12.37
CA ARG A 55 1.86 14.70 11.77
C ARG A 55 2.36 15.89 10.97
N ILE A 56 3.31 16.67 11.51
CA ILE A 56 3.96 17.78 10.79
C ILE A 56 4.55 17.28 9.46
N ARG A 57 5.24 16.14 9.49
CA ARG A 57 5.78 15.49 8.30
C ARG A 57 4.66 15.11 7.32
N GLY A 58 3.57 14.51 7.79
CA GLY A 58 2.39 14.17 6.99
C GLY A 58 1.79 15.39 6.29
N ILE A 59 1.57 16.49 7.03
CA ILE A 59 1.02 17.75 6.50
C ILE A 59 1.92 18.29 5.38
N LEU A 60 3.23 18.39 5.62
CA LEU A 60 4.18 18.87 4.61
C LEU A 60 4.20 17.99 3.35
N ALA A 61 3.93 16.69 3.48
CA ALA A 61 3.86 15.77 2.35
C ALA A 61 2.66 16.06 1.42
N LEU A 62 1.60 16.72 1.91
CA LEU A 62 0.46 17.13 1.06
C LEU A 62 0.90 18.04 -0.09
N ALA A 63 1.96 18.85 0.09
CA ALA A 63 2.49 19.73 -0.95
C ALA A 63 3.15 18.97 -2.12
N GLU A 64 3.48 17.69 -1.93
CA GLU A 64 4.03 16.83 -2.99
C GLU A 64 2.94 16.29 -3.92
N PHE A 65 1.66 16.37 -3.51
CA PHE A 65 0.55 15.85 -4.31
C PHE A 65 0.18 16.83 -5.42
N ARG A 66 0.18 16.31 -6.64
CA ARG A 66 -0.19 17.05 -7.86
C ARG A 66 -1.60 16.70 -8.33
N ASP A 67 -2.08 15.53 -7.92
CA ASP A 67 -3.40 15.02 -8.27
C ASP A 67 -4.45 15.48 -7.24
N PRO A 68 -5.73 15.60 -7.62
CA PRO A 68 -6.81 15.88 -6.67
C PRO A 68 -6.88 14.82 -5.57
N VAL A 69 -7.02 15.26 -4.33
CA VAL A 69 -7.19 14.43 -3.13
C VAL A 69 -8.59 14.63 -2.55
N PRO A 70 -9.18 13.62 -1.89
CA PRO A 70 -10.42 13.81 -1.16
C PRO A 70 -10.18 14.70 0.06
N VAL A 71 -11.17 15.50 0.39
CA VAL A 71 -11.26 16.29 1.61
C VAL A 71 -12.57 15.88 2.26
N THR A 72 -12.49 15.31 3.46
CA THR A 72 -13.67 14.84 4.20
C THR A 72 -13.72 15.45 5.58
N PHE A 73 -14.93 15.76 6.05
CA PHE A 73 -15.17 16.36 7.35
C PHE A 73 -15.99 15.42 8.24
N ASP A 74 -15.54 15.22 9.48
CA ASP A 74 -16.17 14.24 10.38
C ASP A 74 -17.59 14.67 10.82
N THR A 75 -17.89 15.97 10.80
CA THR A 75 -19.16 16.52 11.27
C THR A 75 -20.03 17.14 10.18
N GLU A 76 -19.51 17.30 8.95
CA GLU A 76 -20.20 18.02 7.87
C GLU A 76 -19.90 17.40 6.49
N SER A 77 -20.49 16.25 6.20
CA SER A 77 -20.25 15.53 4.93
C SER A 77 -20.73 16.27 3.68
N VAL A 78 -21.58 17.30 3.82
CA VAL A 78 -21.97 18.17 2.69
C VAL A 78 -20.81 19.05 2.19
N ALA A 79 -19.79 19.27 3.03
CA ALA A 79 -18.57 19.98 2.67
C ALA A 79 -17.53 19.06 2.01
N ASP A 80 -17.77 17.74 1.95
CA ASP A 80 -16.85 16.80 1.34
C ASP A 80 -16.61 17.12 -0.14
N ALA A 81 -15.34 17.11 -0.53
CA ALA A 81 -14.94 17.55 -1.84
C ALA A 81 -13.71 16.81 -2.36
N TRP A 82 -13.50 16.90 -3.65
CA TRP A 82 -12.21 16.66 -4.29
C TRP A 82 -11.51 17.99 -4.43
N ALA A 83 -10.25 18.08 -4.00
CA ALA A 83 -9.50 19.31 -4.07
C ALA A 83 -8.04 19.09 -4.47
N ARG A 84 -7.42 20.10 -5.07
CA ARG A 84 -5.97 20.16 -5.32
C ARG A 84 -5.32 20.93 -4.19
N VAL A 85 -4.19 20.43 -3.68
CA VAL A 85 -3.37 21.14 -2.70
C VAL A 85 -2.61 22.26 -3.41
N VAL A 86 -2.86 23.50 -3.00
CA VAL A 86 -2.26 24.71 -3.59
C VAL A 86 -1.05 25.16 -2.78
N ALA A 87 -1.19 25.22 -1.46
CA ALA A 87 -0.13 25.60 -0.55
C ALA A 87 -0.29 24.89 0.79
N VAL A 88 0.85 24.65 1.44
CA VAL A 88 0.92 24.05 2.77
C VAL A 88 1.91 24.86 3.58
N ASP A 89 1.48 25.34 4.74
CA ASP A 89 2.31 26.06 5.69
C ASP A 89 2.27 25.34 7.04
N VAL A 90 3.43 25.11 7.64
CA VAL A 90 3.55 24.55 9.00
C VAL A 90 4.60 25.34 9.77
N SER A 91 4.24 25.80 10.96
CA SER A 91 5.10 26.58 11.86
C SER A 91 5.28 25.83 13.19
N PRO A 92 6.33 25.00 13.32
CA PRO A 92 6.61 24.29 14.56
C PRO A 92 7.14 25.23 15.65
N ALA A 93 6.69 25.02 16.88
CA ALA A 93 7.16 25.68 18.09
C ALA A 93 7.59 24.63 19.13
N THR A 94 8.60 24.95 19.92
CA THR A 94 9.05 24.10 21.02
C THR A 94 9.22 24.97 22.26
N PHE A 95 8.52 24.60 23.32
CA PHE A 95 8.55 25.33 24.58
C PHE A 95 9.42 24.59 25.60
N THR A 96 10.00 25.36 26.52
CA THR A 96 11.04 24.94 27.46
C THR A 96 10.66 23.74 28.35
N ASN A 97 9.37 23.37 28.42
CA ASN A 97 8.85 22.28 29.25
C ASN A 97 8.32 21.08 28.42
N VAL A 98 9.01 20.71 27.34
CA VAL A 98 8.74 19.51 26.50
C VAL A 98 7.48 19.61 25.62
N VAL A 99 6.79 20.76 25.63
CA VAL A 99 5.64 20.97 24.73
C VAL A 99 6.12 21.17 23.30
N ARG A 100 5.74 20.24 22.42
CA ARG A 100 5.92 20.33 20.97
C ARG A 100 4.59 20.74 20.36
N ALA A 101 4.57 21.85 19.63
CA ALA A 101 3.36 22.32 18.95
C ALA A 101 3.67 22.71 17.49
N ALA A 102 2.66 22.70 16.63
CA ALA A 102 2.77 23.21 15.27
C ALA A 102 1.43 23.77 14.79
N SER A 103 1.41 25.07 14.50
CA SER A 103 0.30 25.68 13.77
C SER A 103 0.47 25.37 12.29
N TRP A 104 -0.62 25.04 11.60
CA TRP A 104 -0.59 24.64 10.20
C TRP A 104 -1.74 25.27 9.42
N SER A 105 -1.55 25.44 8.10
CA SER A 105 -2.63 25.75 7.18
C SER A 105 -2.44 25.12 5.82
N VAL A 106 -3.54 24.70 5.20
CA VAL A 106 -3.58 24.10 3.86
C VAL A 106 -4.57 24.89 3.01
N ASP A 107 -4.08 25.43 1.90
CA ASP A 107 -4.88 26.06 0.87
C ASP A 107 -5.24 25.02 -0.20
N LEU A 108 -6.52 24.92 -0.52
CA LEU A 108 -7.09 23.94 -1.43
C LEU A 108 -7.90 24.61 -2.54
N GLU A 109 -7.82 24.07 -3.74
CA GLU A 109 -8.69 24.41 -4.88
C GLU A 109 -9.70 23.29 -5.10
N VAL A 110 -10.99 23.58 -4.97
CA VAL A 110 -12.05 22.57 -5.07
C VAL A 110 -12.29 22.22 -6.53
N VAL A 111 -12.14 20.93 -6.85
CA VAL A 111 -12.37 20.35 -8.17
C VAL A 111 -13.81 19.88 -8.34
N ALA A 112 -14.39 19.25 -7.31
CA ALA A 112 -15.76 18.76 -7.33
C ALA A 112 -16.30 18.57 -5.91
N HIS A 113 -17.61 18.74 -5.73
CA HIS A 113 -18.32 18.32 -4.52
C HIS A 113 -18.97 16.95 -4.73
N GLY A 114 -18.92 16.09 -3.72
CA GLY A 114 -19.45 14.73 -3.82
C GLY A 114 -18.62 13.83 -4.76
N THR A 115 -19.28 12.96 -5.53
CA THR A 115 -18.60 11.98 -6.37
C THR A 115 -17.84 12.62 -7.53
N ALA A 116 -16.59 12.20 -7.75
CA ALA A 116 -15.84 12.55 -8.95
C ALA A 116 -15.49 11.30 -9.77
N ARG A 117 -15.40 11.49 -11.08
CA ARG A 117 -14.84 10.50 -12.00
C ARG A 117 -13.32 10.62 -11.95
N LEU A 118 -12.67 9.68 -11.28
CA LEU A 118 -11.21 9.63 -11.23
C LEU A 118 -10.72 8.84 -12.43
N GLY A 119 -9.97 9.50 -13.31
CA GLY A 119 -9.25 8.83 -14.39
C GLY A 119 -8.23 7.83 -13.85
N GLN A 120 -7.87 6.85 -14.68
CA GLN A 120 -6.83 5.88 -14.37
C GLN A 120 -5.52 6.53 -13.92
N HIS A 121 -5.00 6.04 -12.80
CA HIS A 121 -3.56 5.96 -12.60
C HIS A 121 -3.11 4.58 -13.06
N PHE A 122 -2.78 4.44 -14.34
CA PHE A 122 -2.03 3.26 -14.77
C PHE A 122 -0.62 3.35 -14.21
N ARG A 123 -0.19 2.30 -13.51
CA ARG A 123 1.20 2.07 -13.15
C ARG A 123 1.63 0.76 -13.79
N ASP A 124 2.75 0.78 -14.50
CA ASP A 124 3.35 -0.45 -15.00
C ASP A 124 3.60 -1.40 -13.82
N LEU A 125 3.35 -2.69 -14.03
CA LEU A 125 3.65 -3.71 -13.02
C LEU A 125 5.15 -3.73 -12.76
N MET A 126 5.56 -3.86 -11.50
CA MET A 126 6.98 -3.97 -11.12
C MET A 126 7.71 -5.17 -11.78
N LEU A 127 7.00 -6.07 -12.46
CA LEU A 127 7.50 -7.39 -12.90
C LEU A 127 7.15 -7.78 -14.35
N GLY A 128 6.63 -6.87 -15.19
CA GLY A 128 6.06 -7.28 -16.48
C GLY A 128 6.30 -6.35 -17.66
N ALA A 129 6.90 -6.90 -18.72
CA ALA A 129 7.05 -6.33 -20.07
C ALA A 129 5.78 -6.46 -20.95
N SER A 130 4.61 -6.76 -20.36
CA SER A 130 3.35 -6.93 -21.08
C SER A 130 2.55 -5.61 -21.13
N PRO A 131 1.86 -5.29 -22.25
CA PRO A 131 0.97 -4.13 -22.32
C PRO A 131 -0.31 -4.28 -21.48
N THR A 132 -0.55 -5.46 -20.88
CA THR A 132 -1.72 -5.73 -20.03
C THR A 132 -1.49 -5.29 -18.59
N ARG A 133 -2.47 -4.61 -18.00
CA ARG A 133 -2.35 -3.94 -16.71
C ARG A 133 -3.34 -4.46 -15.68
N TRP A 134 -3.05 -4.14 -14.42
CA TRP A 134 -3.90 -4.36 -13.26
C TRP A 134 -4.61 -3.04 -12.90
N TRP A 135 -5.87 -3.13 -12.48
CA TRP A 135 -6.59 -2.00 -11.89
C TRP A 135 -7.55 -2.45 -10.81
N ALA A 136 -7.55 -1.74 -9.67
CA ALA A 136 -8.49 -1.97 -8.59
C ALA A 136 -9.01 -0.60 -8.10
N PRO A 137 -10.24 -0.20 -8.43
CA PRO A 137 -10.81 1.04 -7.91
C PRO A 137 -11.05 0.95 -6.40
N PRO A 138 -11.24 2.08 -5.70
CA PRO A 138 -11.65 2.07 -4.30
C PRO A 138 -12.91 1.22 -4.09
N ALA A 139 -13.00 0.54 -2.95
CA ALA A 139 -14.19 -0.23 -2.62
C ALA A 139 -15.42 0.70 -2.55
N GLY A 140 -16.52 0.28 -3.19
CA GLY A 140 -17.73 1.11 -3.32
C GLY A 140 -17.75 2.05 -4.53
N ALA A 141 -16.80 1.97 -5.46
CA ALA A 141 -16.90 2.65 -6.75
C ALA A 141 -18.14 2.18 -7.55
N THR A 142 -18.92 3.11 -8.12
CA THR A 142 -20.23 2.80 -8.75
C THR A 142 -20.29 3.00 -10.27
N GLY A 143 -19.35 3.74 -10.86
CA GLY A 143 -19.31 4.03 -12.30
C GLY A 143 -17.97 3.63 -12.89
N ILE A 144 -17.85 2.38 -13.35
CA ILE A 144 -16.66 1.87 -14.02
C ILE A 144 -16.83 2.07 -15.53
N ASP A 145 -15.94 2.86 -16.13
CA ASP A 145 -15.75 2.88 -17.57
C ASP A 145 -14.51 2.03 -17.86
N ALA A 146 -14.61 1.01 -18.72
CA ALA A 146 -13.51 0.12 -19.08
C ALA A 146 -13.00 0.37 -20.52
N GLY A 147 -13.59 1.34 -21.22
CA GLY A 147 -13.44 1.57 -22.66
C GLY A 147 -13.65 0.31 -23.51
N THR A 148 -13.28 0.39 -24.79
CA THR A 148 -13.56 -0.66 -25.78
C THR A 148 -12.27 -1.33 -26.28
N GLY A 149 -12.27 -2.66 -26.44
CA GLY A 149 -11.25 -3.37 -27.23
C GLY A 149 -10.39 -4.42 -26.52
N VAL A 150 -10.53 -4.61 -25.21
CA VAL A 150 -9.96 -5.75 -24.48
C VAL A 150 -11.01 -6.30 -23.52
N VAL A 151 -11.06 -7.62 -23.37
CA VAL A 151 -11.99 -8.31 -22.47
C VAL A 151 -11.27 -8.54 -21.13
N PRO A 152 -11.51 -7.70 -20.11
CA PRO A 152 -10.85 -7.87 -18.83
C PRO A 152 -11.45 -9.03 -18.05
N SER A 153 -10.63 -9.67 -17.21
CA SER A 153 -11.11 -10.60 -16.19
C SER A 153 -11.26 -9.85 -14.87
N LYS A 154 -12.35 -10.13 -14.15
CA LYS A 154 -12.63 -9.56 -12.84
C LYS A 154 -12.62 -10.63 -11.75
N VAL A 155 -12.03 -10.31 -10.59
CA VAL A 155 -12.17 -11.06 -9.35
C VAL A 155 -12.62 -10.11 -8.24
N SER A 156 -13.58 -10.54 -7.44
CA SER A 156 -14.11 -9.77 -6.30
C SER A 156 -13.57 -10.37 -4.99
N ARG A 157 -13.09 -9.51 -4.08
CA ARG A 157 -12.48 -9.93 -2.81
C ARG A 157 -13.12 -9.23 -1.62
N SER A 158 -13.36 -9.98 -0.56
CA SER A 158 -13.76 -9.42 0.73
C SER A 158 -12.60 -8.65 1.37
N LEU A 159 -12.93 -7.57 2.07
CA LEU A 159 -11.97 -6.78 2.83
C LEU A 159 -12.09 -7.08 4.33
N SER A 160 -10.97 -7.06 5.05
CA SER A 160 -10.90 -7.11 6.52
C SER A 160 -11.68 -5.99 7.19
N THR A 161 -11.77 -4.84 6.52
CA THR A 161 -12.53 -3.66 6.96
C THR A 161 -14.01 -3.72 6.59
N GLY A 162 -14.48 -4.83 6.01
CA GLY A 162 -15.82 -4.96 5.46
C GLY A 162 -15.94 -4.43 4.02
N GLY A 163 -16.96 -4.95 3.32
CA GLY A 163 -17.20 -4.66 1.91
C GLY A 163 -16.42 -5.56 0.95
N THR A 164 -16.40 -5.17 -0.32
CA THR A 164 -15.79 -5.95 -1.40
C THR A 164 -15.03 -5.04 -2.34
N ILE A 165 -13.88 -5.50 -2.82
CA ILE A 165 -13.11 -4.83 -3.85
C ILE A 165 -13.07 -5.66 -5.13
N ASP A 166 -13.29 -4.99 -6.25
CA ASP A 166 -13.16 -5.58 -7.57
C ASP A 166 -11.76 -5.33 -8.13
N VAL A 167 -11.14 -6.42 -8.55
CA VAL A 167 -9.83 -6.45 -9.17
C VAL A 167 -9.99 -6.78 -10.64
N TRP A 168 -9.46 -5.92 -11.49
CA TRP A 168 -9.50 -6.03 -12.94
C TRP A 168 -8.10 -6.33 -13.49
N THR A 169 -8.03 -7.33 -14.34
CA THR A 169 -6.79 -7.82 -14.96
C THR A 169 -6.95 -7.99 -16.46
N GLY A 170 -5.83 -8.07 -17.18
CA GLY A 170 -5.86 -8.06 -18.64
C GLY A 170 -6.32 -6.71 -19.20
N VAL A 171 -6.14 -5.62 -18.45
CA VAL A 171 -6.57 -4.29 -18.88
C VAL A 171 -5.68 -3.80 -20.02
N GLY A 172 -6.27 -3.45 -21.18
CA GLY A 172 -5.55 -2.91 -22.32
C GLY A 172 -4.95 -1.53 -22.09
N SER A 173 -3.91 -1.19 -22.87
CA SER A 173 -3.18 0.08 -22.76
C SER A 173 -3.91 1.30 -23.38
N VAL A 174 -5.04 1.12 -24.06
CA VAL A 174 -5.59 2.10 -25.03
C VAL A 174 -6.98 2.66 -24.67
N SER A 175 -7.56 2.34 -23.51
CA SER A 175 -8.90 2.81 -23.14
C SER A 175 -8.89 3.63 -21.84
N PRO A 176 -9.68 4.71 -21.72
CA PRO A 176 -9.72 5.50 -20.49
C PRO A 176 -10.58 4.77 -19.47
N TRP A 177 -9.95 4.06 -18.55
CA TRP A 177 -10.71 3.61 -17.39
C TRP A 177 -10.80 4.67 -16.34
N SER A 178 -11.87 4.58 -15.60
CA SER A 178 -12.17 5.50 -14.52
C SER A 178 -13.19 4.89 -13.60
N ALA A 179 -13.17 5.34 -12.36
CA ALA A 179 -14.18 5.02 -11.37
C ALA A 179 -14.85 6.30 -10.87
N THR A 180 -16.17 6.28 -10.76
CA THR A 180 -16.92 7.26 -9.98
C THR A 180 -16.82 6.92 -8.51
N VAL A 181 -16.25 7.83 -7.71
CA VAL A 181 -15.94 7.62 -6.29
C VAL A 181 -16.29 8.86 -5.47
N ALA A 182 -16.94 8.64 -4.33
CA ALA A 182 -17.16 9.68 -3.32
C ALA A 182 -15.87 9.93 -2.51
N PRO A 183 -15.60 11.15 -1.99
CA PRO A 183 -14.39 11.44 -1.24
C PRO A 183 -14.16 10.46 -0.08
N SER A 184 -15.22 10.15 0.66
CA SER A 184 -15.23 9.17 1.75
C SER A 184 -14.88 7.73 1.34
N GLY A 185 -15.13 7.36 0.08
CA GLY A 185 -14.82 6.03 -0.46
C GLY A 185 -13.39 5.88 -0.97
N TRP A 186 -12.63 6.97 -1.13
CA TRP A 186 -11.33 6.95 -1.82
C TRP A 186 -10.29 6.03 -1.16
N ALA A 187 -10.27 5.99 0.18
CA ALA A 187 -9.34 5.17 0.95
C ALA A 187 -9.82 3.72 1.12
N ALA A 188 -11.05 3.39 0.74
CA ALA A 188 -11.63 2.06 0.96
C ALA A 188 -10.86 0.98 0.17
N GLY A 189 -10.41 -0.07 0.86
CA GLY A 189 -9.50 -1.08 0.33
C GLY A 189 -8.12 -0.54 -0.04
N GLY A 190 -7.75 0.65 0.43
CA GLY A 190 -6.46 1.27 0.17
C GLY A 190 -5.33 0.61 0.96
N VAL A 191 -4.10 0.88 0.54
CA VAL A 191 -2.90 0.38 1.21
C VAL A 191 -2.51 1.29 2.36
N THR A 192 -2.41 0.72 3.56
CA THR A 192 -1.88 1.37 4.76
C THR A 192 -0.47 0.85 5.04
N VAL A 193 0.32 1.70 5.70
CA VAL A 193 1.62 1.31 6.26
C VAL A 193 1.58 1.66 7.73
N SER A 194 1.93 0.73 8.60
CA SER A 194 2.06 0.98 10.03
C SER A 194 3.41 0.52 10.56
N ALA A 195 3.87 1.19 11.60
CA ALA A 195 5.09 0.88 12.32
C ALA A 195 4.74 0.75 13.81
N ASP A 196 5.09 -0.38 14.42
CA ASP A 196 4.76 -0.72 15.82
C ASP A 196 3.28 -0.45 16.19
N GLY A 197 2.37 -0.80 15.28
CA GLY A 197 0.93 -0.62 15.46
C GLY A 197 0.40 0.79 15.19
N THR A 198 1.27 1.77 14.88
CA THR A 198 0.86 3.13 14.52
C THR A 198 0.87 3.32 13.01
N THR A 199 -0.26 3.74 12.42
CA THR A 199 -0.35 4.03 10.99
C THR A 199 0.53 5.23 10.63
N HIS A 200 1.42 5.04 9.66
CA HIS A 200 2.32 6.05 9.15
C HIS A 200 1.58 6.99 8.18
N PRO A 201 1.76 8.32 8.27
CA PRO A 201 0.99 9.32 7.52
C PRO A 201 1.48 9.49 6.08
N GLY A 202 1.94 8.42 5.44
CA GLY A 202 2.17 8.40 4.00
C GLY A 202 3.33 9.25 3.45
N ARG A 203 4.18 9.84 4.31
CA ARG A 203 5.36 10.57 3.84
C ARG A 203 6.50 9.64 3.46
N ARG A 204 7.08 9.87 2.28
CA ARG A 204 8.30 9.17 1.86
C ARG A 204 9.49 9.50 2.77
N GLY A 205 10.35 8.52 2.98
CA GLY A 205 11.56 8.65 3.79
C GLY A 205 11.63 7.64 4.91
N THR A 206 12.58 7.83 5.81
CA THR A 206 12.85 6.90 6.92
C THR A 206 11.63 6.76 7.83
N ILE A 207 11.21 5.52 8.04
CA ILE A 207 10.24 5.17 9.07
C ILE A 207 10.98 5.28 10.42
N PRO A 208 10.47 6.05 11.39
CA PRO A 208 11.10 6.18 12.70
C PRO A 208 11.37 4.83 13.35
N ALA A 209 12.43 4.74 14.17
CA ALA A 209 12.93 3.51 14.79
C ALA A 209 11.78 2.60 15.26
N ALA A 210 11.54 1.55 14.47
CA ALA A 210 10.44 0.62 14.65
C ALA A 210 10.99 -0.78 14.89
N SER A 211 10.26 -1.59 15.66
CA SER A 211 10.53 -3.02 15.76
C SER A 211 9.84 -3.82 14.66
N SER A 212 8.69 -3.34 14.17
CA SER A 212 7.95 -3.96 13.08
C SER A 212 7.35 -2.94 12.13
N VAL A 213 7.24 -3.34 10.86
CA VAL A 213 6.55 -2.58 9.81
C VAL A 213 5.53 -3.49 9.13
N VAL A 214 4.32 -2.98 8.91
CA VAL A 214 3.23 -3.69 8.27
C VAL A 214 2.73 -2.91 7.05
N LEU A 215 2.57 -3.59 5.91
CA LEU A 215 1.77 -3.09 4.79
C LEU A 215 0.46 -3.88 4.74
N GLU A 216 -0.68 -3.20 4.62
CA GLU A 216 -1.98 -3.88 4.55
C GLU A 216 -2.88 -3.20 3.52
N ASN A 217 -3.66 -3.97 2.74
CA ASN A 217 -4.64 -3.43 1.78
C ASN A 217 -6.08 -3.93 2.04
N GLY A 218 -6.31 -4.54 3.21
CA GLY A 218 -7.55 -5.20 3.60
C GLY A 218 -7.77 -6.61 3.01
N VAL A 219 -6.99 -7.02 2.02
CA VAL A 219 -6.97 -8.37 1.41
C VAL A 219 -5.73 -9.15 1.81
N THR A 220 -4.60 -8.47 1.91
CA THR A 220 -3.27 -8.99 2.21
C THR A 220 -2.61 -8.07 3.21
N ARG A 221 -1.90 -8.68 4.14
CA ARG A 221 -1.06 -8.04 5.15
C ARG A 221 0.35 -8.60 5.03
N VAL A 222 1.33 -7.72 5.01
CA VAL A 222 2.75 -8.07 4.97
C VAL A 222 3.38 -7.53 6.24
N THR A 223 3.87 -8.41 7.10
CA THR A 223 4.48 -8.05 8.38
C THR A 223 5.98 -8.33 8.30
N VAL A 224 6.78 -7.31 8.59
CA VAL A 224 8.24 -7.40 8.71
C VAL A 224 8.60 -7.17 10.17
N ASP A 225 9.35 -8.10 10.75
CA ASP A 225 10.00 -7.91 12.04
C ASP A 225 11.44 -7.47 11.76
N LEU A 226 11.76 -6.22 12.10
CA LEU A 226 13.06 -5.62 11.81
C LEU A 226 14.19 -6.24 12.65
N THR A 227 13.84 -7.03 13.67
CA THR A 227 14.75 -7.74 14.57
C THR A 227 14.94 -9.22 14.22
N ALA A 228 14.08 -9.79 13.37
CA ALA A 228 14.08 -11.22 13.03
C ALA A 228 14.79 -11.57 11.71
N GLY A 229 15.73 -10.73 11.27
CA GLY A 229 16.48 -10.89 10.02
C GLY A 229 15.66 -10.56 8.76
N TRP A 230 16.08 -11.09 7.61
CA TRP A 230 15.48 -10.81 6.30
C TRP A 230 14.21 -11.62 6.00
N THR A 231 13.35 -11.74 7.01
CA THR A 231 12.11 -12.49 6.91
C THR A 231 10.89 -11.57 6.90
N PHE A 232 9.85 -11.97 6.18
CA PHE A 232 8.56 -11.30 6.22
C PHE A 232 7.43 -12.32 6.15
N ARG A 233 6.32 -12.03 6.81
CA ARG A 233 5.11 -12.85 6.77
C ARG A 233 4.10 -12.23 5.83
N VAL A 234 3.50 -13.04 4.95
CA VAL A 234 2.37 -12.62 4.13
C VAL A 234 1.13 -13.35 4.61
N GLU A 235 0.15 -12.59 5.02
CA GLU A 235 -1.14 -13.07 5.49
C GLU A 235 -2.22 -12.58 4.52
N THR A 236 -3.28 -13.34 4.33
CA THR A 236 -4.42 -12.89 3.52
C THR A 236 -5.73 -13.06 4.25
N TRP A 237 -6.67 -12.16 3.98
CA TRP A 237 -7.98 -12.19 4.61
C TRP A 237 -8.83 -13.32 4.01
N GLY A 238 -9.22 -14.29 4.86
CA GLY A 238 -10.09 -15.42 4.51
C GLY A 238 -11.59 -15.10 4.65
N GLY A 239 -11.96 -13.85 4.93
CA GLY A 239 -13.34 -13.42 5.17
C GLY A 239 -13.71 -13.28 6.64
N THR A 240 -13.06 -14.05 7.53
CA THR A 240 -13.29 -14.02 8.98
C THR A 240 -12.01 -13.86 9.80
N ALA A 241 -10.88 -14.33 9.27
CA ALA A 241 -9.56 -14.25 9.90
C ALA A 241 -8.46 -14.01 8.87
N TRP A 242 -7.29 -13.64 9.36
CA TRP A 242 -6.05 -13.57 8.58
C TRP A 242 -5.41 -14.96 8.55
N GLU A 243 -5.18 -15.47 7.33
CA GLU A 243 -4.59 -16.77 7.06
C GLU A 243 -3.13 -16.63 6.63
N SER A 244 -2.28 -17.58 7.01
CA SER A 244 -0.85 -17.60 6.66
C SER A 244 -0.34 -19.04 6.59
N ALA A 245 0.34 -19.41 5.50
CA ALA A 245 1.00 -20.71 5.38
C ALA A 245 2.45 -20.70 5.89
N THR A 246 3.17 -19.57 5.77
CA THR A 246 4.60 -19.51 6.13
C THR A 246 5.15 -18.08 6.24
N THR A 247 6.41 -17.98 6.70
CA THR A 247 7.27 -16.79 6.57
C THR A 247 8.17 -16.92 5.34
N PHE A 248 8.39 -15.85 4.61
CA PHE A 248 9.30 -15.81 3.47
C PHE A 248 10.66 -15.31 3.91
N ASP A 249 11.72 -15.91 3.36
CA ASP A 249 13.11 -15.56 3.63
C ASP A 249 13.76 -14.98 2.36
N VAL A 250 14.51 -13.90 2.53
CA VAL A 250 15.31 -13.28 1.48
C VAL A 250 16.79 -13.53 1.77
N ASP A 251 17.32 -14.58 1.15
CA ASP A 251 18.74 -14.90 1.20
C ASP A 251 19.53 -13.99 0.26
N VAL A 252 20.54 -13.32 0.82
CA VAL A 252 21.43 -12.43 0.08
C VAL A 252 22.87 -12.96 0.15
N GLY A 253 23.27 -13.74 -0.86
CA GLY A 253 24.59 -14.35 -0.99
C GLY A 253 24.63 -15.83 -0.61
N ALA A 254 25.86 -16.38 -0.49
CA ALA A 254 26.10 -17.76 -0.04
C ALA A 254 26.03 -17.92 1.49
N THR A 255 25.95 -16.80 2.21
CA THR A 255 25.71 -16.77 3.65
C THR A 255 24.26 -16.37 3.80
N ALA A 256 23.43 -17.27 4.32
CA ALA A 256 22.10 -16.89 4.79
C ALA A 256 22.31 -15.65 5.65
N VAL A 257 21.60 -14.56 5.34
CA VAL A 257 21.67 -13.35 6.16
C VAL A 257 20.78 -13.54 7.39
N ALA A 258 20.86 -14.73 7.97
CA ALA A 258 20.25 -15.10 9.22
C ALA A 258 20.98 -14.32 10.32
N GLY A 259 20.32 -13.29 10.82
CA GLY A 259 20.78 -12.53 11.98
C GLY A 259 21.54 -11.23 11.71
N SER A 260 21.60 -10.71 10.47
CA SER A 260 21.88 -9.28 10.32
C SER A 260 20.58 -8.52 10.52
N ASN A 261 20.53 -7.66 11.52
CA ASN A 261 19.36 -6.82 11.75
C ASN A 261 19.10 -5.92 10.53
N ILE A 262 17.83 -5.60 10.30
CA ILE A 262 17.47 -4.57 9.35
C ILE A 262 17.76 -3.23 10.04
N ASP A 263 18.71 -2.46 9.51
CA ASP A 263 19.17 -1.22 10.14
C ASP A 263 18.14 -0.10 10.07
N ARG A 264 17.39 -0.05 8.96
CA ARG A 264 16.30 0.91 8.77
C ARG A 264 15.29 0.47 7.73
N ALA A 265 14.07 0.99 7.87
CA ALA A 265 13.02 0.93 6.87
C ALA A 265 12.70 2.34 6.33
N GLU A 266 12.38 2.44 5.05
CA GLU A 266 12.03 3.68 4.37
C GLU A 266 10.73 3.49 3.59
N LEU A 267 9.78 4.42 3.71
CA LEU A 267 8.63 4.48 2.81
C LEU A 267 9.08 5.12 1.48
N VAL A 268 9.06 4.36 0.40
CA VAL A 268 9.55 4.80 -0.93
C VAL A 268 8.42 5.29 -1.82
N ALA A 269 7.26 4.65 -1.72
CA ALA A 269 6.05 5.06 -2.41
C ALA A 269 4.88 4.92 -1.46
N TRP A 270 3.97 5.88 -1.52
CA TRP A 270 2.74 5.79 -0.77
C TRP A 270 1.62 6.54 -1.50
N ARG A 271 0.57 5.79 -1.79
CA ARG A 271 -0.72 6.19 -2.35
C ARG A 271 -1.75 5.15 -1.88
N PRO A 272 -3.05 5.44 -1.85
CA PRO A 272 -4.03 4.42 -1.45
C PRO A 272 -4.06 3.20 -2.36
N ASP A 273 -3.66 3.33 -3.62
CA ASP A 273 -3.60 2.22 -4.56
C ASP A 273 -2.30 1.41 -4.45
N GLU A 274 -1.22 1.97 -3.89
CA GLU A 274 0.09 1.33 -3.77
C GLU A 274 0.94 1.95 -2.66
N ALA A 275 1.51 1.11 -1.81
CA ALA A 275 2.58 1.49 -0.90
C ALA A 275 3.79 0.58 -1.10
N ALA A 276 4.98 1.14 -0.95
CA ALA A 276 6.22 0.39 -1.00
C ALA A 276 7.18 0.86 0.08
N ILE A 277 7.71 -0.10 0.84
CA ILE A 277 8.80 0.13 1.79
C ILE A 277 10.10 -0.43 1.23
N ARG A 278 11.22 0.13 1.64
CA ARG A 278 12.55 -0.39 1.41
C ARG A 278 13.26 -0.59 2.74
N LEU A 279 13.70 -1.81 2.93
CA LEU A 279 14.47 -2.28 4.07
C LEU A 279 15.95 -2.20 3.69
N TRP A 280 16.80 -1.82 4.65
CA TRP A 280 18.22 -1.62 4.44
C TRP A 280 19.04 -2.39 5.47
N THR A 281 20.15 -2.97 5.01
CA THR A 281 21.26 -3.34 5.89
C THR A 281 22.58 -2.91 5.26
N GLU A 282 23.52 -2.48 6.09
CA GLU A 282 24.91 -2.32 5.71
C GLU A 282 25.70 -3.53 6.23
N LEU A 283 26.22 -4.33 5.30
CA LEU A 283 27.05 -5.48 5.67
C LEU A 283 28.41 -5.00 6.21
N PRO A 284 29.09 -5.76 7.07
CA PRO A 284 30.43 -5.42 7.57
C PRO A 284 31.48 -5.17 6.48
N THR A 285 31.23 -5.64 5.26
CA THR A 285 32.05 -5.42 4.07
C THR A 285 31.85 -4.04 3.42
N GLY A 286 30.97 -3.19 3.96
CA GLY A 286 30.57 -1.89 3.40
C GLY A 286 29.60 -2.01 2.21
N VAL A 287 29.11 -3.22 1.91
CA VAL A 287 28.13 -3.46 0.85
C VAL A 287 26.73 -3.22 1.40
N THR A 288 25.99 -2.33 0.74
CA THR A 288 24.59 -2.08 1.09
C THR A 288 23.66 -3.05 0.37
N THR A 289 22.80 -3.71 1.14
CA THR A 289 21.75 -4.59 0.65
C THR A 289 20.39 -3.96 0.94
N THR A 290 19.49 -4.03 -0.04
CA THR A 290 18.14 -3.49 0.11
C THR A 290 17.09 -4.48 -0.35
N VAL A 291 15.99 -4.61 0.38
CA VAL A 291 14.79 -5.30 -0.07
C VAL A 291 13.62 -4.32 -0.10
N GLY A 292 13.03 -4.15 -1.27
CA GLY A 292 11.78 -3.42 -1.46
C GLY A 292 10.60 -4.37 -1.41
N LEU A 293 9.60 -4.02 -0.61
CA LEU A 293 8.29 -4.68 -0.56
C LEU A 293 7.23 -3.70 -1.03
N SER A 294 6.42 -4.08 -2.01
CA SER A 294 5.34 -3.25 -2.55
C SER A 294 4.01 -3.99 -2.49
N LEU A 295 2.99 -3.36 -1.92
CA LEU A 295 1.64 -3.87 -1.89
C LEU A 295 0.72 -2.92 -2.65
N ARG A 296 -0.19 -3.50 -3.44
CA ARG A 296 -1.20 -2.77 -4.23
C ARG A 296 -2.57 -3.05 -3.70
N ARG A 297 -3.49 -2.11 -3.86
CA ARG A 297 -4.90 -2.28 -3.53
C ARG A 297 -5.48 -3.55 -4.16
N GLY A 298 -6.16 -4.34 -3.33
CA GLY A 298 -6.82 -5.59 -3.74
C GLY A 298 -5.87 -6.74 -4.13
N ALA A 299 -4.55 -6.53 -4.15
CA ALA A 299 -3.59 -7.58 -4.46
C ALA A 299 -3.55 -8.64 -3.36
N ARG A 300 -3.42 -9.92 -3.76
CA ARG A 300 -3.17 -11.06 -2.86
C ARG A 300 -1.68 -11.31 -2.60
N LEU A 301 -0.83 -10.78 -3.48
CA LEU A 301 0.60 -11.00 -3.50
C LEU A 301 1.34 -9.69 -3.21
N VAL A 302 2.50 -9.82 -2.57
CA VAL A 302 3.46 -8.73 -2.38
C VAL A 302 4.50 -8.76 -3.49
N GLY A 303 4.81 -7.61 -4.06
CA GLY A 303 5.95 -7.44 -4.95
C GLY A 303 7.23 -7.34 -4.13
N VAL A 304 8.25 -8.12 -4.51
CA VAL A 304 9.53 -8.19 -3.82
C VAL A 304 10.63 -7.80 -4.80
N THR A 305 11.45 -6.85 -4.40
CA THR A 305 12.68 -6.51 -5.11
C THR A 305 13.83 -6.62 -4.15
N ALA A 306 14.85 -7.40 -4.46
CA ALA A 306 16.06 -7.46 -3.66
C ALA A 306 17.20 -6.91 -4.51
N ARG A 307 17.98 -5.97 -3.99
CA ARG A 307 19.22 -5.49 -4.61
C ARG A 307 20.37 -5.75 -3.67
N THR A 308 21.37 -6.45 -4.18
CA THR A 308 22.40 -7.14 -3.39
C THR A 308 23.76 -6.99 -4.07
N GLY A 309 24.85 -7.11 -3.32
CA GLY A 309 26.20 -7.18 -3.90
C GLY A 309 26.58 -8.57 -4.45
N SER A 310 25.68 -9.56 -4.34
CA SER A 310 25.91 -10.98 -4.61
C SER A 310 24.64 -11.66 -5.14
N ALA A 311 24.67 -12.97 -5.41
CA ALA A 311 23.47 -13.72 -5.78
C ALA A 311 22.38 -13.58 -4.72
N ALA A 312 21.14 -13.32 -5.14
CA ALA A 312 20.00 -13.24 -4.25
C ALA A 312 19.08 -14.45 -4.46
N ASN A 313 18.38 -14.87 -3.41
CA ASN A 313 17.29 -15.84 -3.46
C ASN A 313 16.11 -15.32 -2.63
N LEU A 314 14.90 -15.65 -3.05
CA LEU A 314 13.69 -15.48 -2.28
C LEU A 314 13.04 -16.86 -2.15
N ALA A 315 12.90 -17.33 -0.91
CA ALA A 315 12.35 -18.63 -0.59
C ALA A 315 11.10 -18.49 0.26
N GLY A 316 10.13 -19.38 0.06
CA GLY A 316 9.14 -19.66 1.09
C GLY A 316 9.82 -20.42 2.23
N GLY A 317 9.49 -20.08 3.47
CA GLY A 317 10.05 -20.73 4.65
C GLY A 317 9.81 -22.24 4.68
N PRO A 318 10.45 -22.96 5.62
CA PRO A 318 10.51 -24.41 5.60
C PRO A 318 9.16 -25.00 6.00
N THR A 319 8.22 -25.05 5.08
CA THR A 319 7.06 -25.93 5.20
C THR A 319 7.44 -27.25 4.56
N THR A 320 7.19 -28.31 5.29
CA THR A 320 7.48 -29.70 4.96
C THR A 320 6.94 -30.05 3.57
N GLY A 321 7.82 -30.15 2.58
CA GLY A 321 7.48 -30.57 1.22
C GLY A 321 8.29 -29.84 0.15
N THR A 322 8.67 -30.54 -0.91
CA THR A 322 9.26 -29.92 -2.11
C THR A 322 8.17 -29.13 -2.84
N GLY A 323 8.39 -27.83 -3.06
CA GLY A 323 7.51 -27.02 -3.89
C GLY A 323 7.48 -27.52 -5.33
N THR A 324 6.33 -27.36 -5.99
CA THR A 324 6.15 -27.72 -7.40
C THR A 324 6.34 -26.46 -8.26
N ALA A 325 7.40 -26.45 -9.07
CA ALA A 325 7.67 -25.36 -9.99
C ALA A 325 6.84 -25.49 -11.28
N SER A 326 6.28 -24.38 -11.75
CA SER A 326 5.41 -24.25 -12.92
C SER A 326 5.98 -23.23 -13.93
N GLY A 327 7.29 -23.26 -14.12
CA GLY A 327 8.01 -22.35 -15.02
C GLY A 327 8.24 -20.95 -14.41
N THR A 328 7.17 -20.21 -14.10
CA THR A 328 7.24 -18.82 -13.59
C THR A 328 6.96 -18.68 -12.10
N TYR A 329 6.48 -19.74 -11.45
CA TYR A 329 6.24 -19.75 -10.01
C TYR A 329 6.47 -21.14 -9.42
N VAL A 330 6.66 -21.18 -8.12
CA VAL A 330 6.68 -22.38 -7.29
C VAL A 330 5.60 -22.24 -6.23
N VAL A 331 4.91 -23.34 -5.95
CA VAL A 331 3.88 -23.43 -4.91
C VAL A 331 4.20 -24.62 -3.99
N SER A 332 3.97 -24.46 -2.70
CA SER A 332 4.15 -25.53 -1.72
C SER A 332 3.04 -26.58 -1.80
N ALA A 333 3.20 -27.65 -1.02
CA ALA A 333 2.05 -28.45 -0.61
C ALA A 333 1.14 -27.62 0.31
N ASP A 334 -0.14 -27.99 0.33
CA ASP A 334 -1.12 -27.40 1.24
C ASP A 334 -0.77 -27.73 2.70
N ASP A 335 -0.98 -26.76 3.59
CA ASP A 335 -0.93 -26.94 5.03
C ASP A 335 -2.19 -27.63 5.57
N GLY A 336 -2.27 -27.79 6.90
CA GLY A 336 -3.42 -28.41 7.54
C GLY A 336 -4.77 -27.68 7.35
N SER A 337 -4.73 -26.43 6.87
CA SER A 337 -5.90 -25.61 6.57
C SER A 337 -6.21 -25.56 5.06
N GLY A 338 -5.38 -26.22 4.24
CA GLY A 338 -5.48 -26.22 2.79
C GLY A 338 -4.72 -25.08 2.12
N ASN A 339 -3.98 -24.23 2.85
CA ASN A 339 -3.29 -23.08 2.27
C ASN A 339 -1.88 -23.45 1.80
N ALA A 340 -1.40 -22.82 0.74
CA ALA A 340 -0.04 -23.03 0.24
C ALA A 340 0.68 -21.71 0.04
N TRP A 341 2.00 -21.66 0.29
CA TRP A 341 2.78 -20.49 -0.09
C TRP A 341 3.14 -20.55 -1.57
N MET A 342 3.28 -19.39 -2.20
CA MET A 342 3.81 -19.27 -3.55
C MET A 342 4.86 -18.17 -3.66
N VAL A 343 5.86 -18.42 -4.50
CA VAL A 343 6.85 -17.44 -4.93
C VAL A 343 6.99 -17.54 -6.44
N GLY A 344 7.08 -16.42 -7.14
CA GLY A 344 7.31 -16.45 -8.57
C GLY A 344 8.05 -15.24 -9.11
N SER A 345 8.50 -15.39 -10.34
CA SER A 345 9.23 -14.36 -11.08
C SER A 345 9.14 -14.63 -12.57
N SER A 346 9.13 -13.56 -13.36
CA SER A 346 9.26 -13.57 -14.82
C SER A 346 10.71 -13.44 -15.30
N THR A 347 11.65 -13.13 -14.38
CA THR A 347 13.03 -12.75 -14.71
C THR A 347 14.09 -13.56 -13.96
N ALA A 348 13.73 -14.13 -12.81
CA ALA A 348 14.60 -14.99 -12.01
C ALA A 348 14.36 -16.48 -12.33
N THR A 349 15.33 -17.33 -11.99
CA THR A 349 15.18 -18.78 -12.08
C THR A 349 14.25 -19.28 -10.98
N VAL A 350 13.26 -20.09 -11.33
CA VAL A 350 12.31 -20.67 -10.38
C VAL A 350 12.68 -22.12 -10.11
N GLY A 351 12.83 -22.49 -8.84
CA GLY A 351 13.14 -23.84 -8.38
C GLY A 351 12.17 -24.30 -7.30
N ALA A 352 12.31 -25.56 -6.88
CA ALA A 352 11.41 -26.19 -5.88
C ALA A 352 11.40 -25.50 -4.51
N SER A 353 12.41 -24.67 -4.21
CA SER A 353 12.56 -23.96 -2.93
C SER A 353 12.26 -22.46 -3.02
N GLY A 354 12.02 -21.90 -4.20
CA GLY A 354 11.86 -20.46 -4.37
C GLY A 354 12.35 -19.93 -5.71
N VAL A 355 12.76 -18.67 -5.73
CA VAL A 355 13.32 -18.00 -6.91
C VAL A 355 14.73 -17.49 -6.63
N SER A 356 15.61 -17.58 -7.61
CA SER A 356 17.02 -17.22 -7.49
C SER A 356 17.50 -16.41 -8.68
N ALA A 357 18.38 -15.44 -8.43
CA ALA A 357 19.10 -14.72 -9.46
C ALA A 357 20.61 -14.91 -9.24
N THR A 358 21.18 -15.86 -9.99
CA THR A 358 22.58 -16.28 -9.81
C THR A 358 23.59 -15.28 -10.39
N ALA A 359 23.21 -14.53 -11.43
CA ALA A 359 24.08 -13.57 -12.12
C ALA A 359 23.64 -12.11 -11.97
N ALA A 360 22.41 -11.86 -11.51
CA ALA A 360 21.90 -10.50 -11.33
C ALA A 360 21.98 -10.10 -9.86
N THR A 361 22.55 -8.92 -9.60
CA THR A 361 22.52 -8.21 -8.31
C THR A 361 21.12 -7.74 -7.93
N THR A 362 20.08 -8.21 -8.64
CA THR A 362 18.70 -7.77 -8.45
C THR A 362 17.74 -8.91 -8.76
N ILE A 363 16.89 -9.27 -7.78
CA ILE A 363 15.68 -10.07 -7.99
C ILE A 363 14.50 -9.14 -8.12
N ALA A 364 13.60 -9.46 -9.05
CA ALA A 364 12.25 -8.94 -9.09
C ALA A 364 11.28 -10.14 -9.06
N ALA A 365 10.51 -10.27 -8.00
CA ALA A 365 9.67 -11.42 -7.71
C ALA A 365 8.35 -11.01 -7.03
N TYR A 366 7.46 -11.96 -6.85
CA TYR A 366 6.29 -11.84 -5.98
C TYR A 366 6.21 -13.01 -5.02
N ALA A 367 5.63 -12.78 -3.86
CA ALA A 367 5.39 -13.78 -2.83
C ALA A 367 3.98 -13.64 -2.25
N GLY A 368 3.43 -14.72 -1.75
CA GLY A 368 2.19 -14.68 -0.97
C GLY A 368 1.54 -16.03 -0.78
N LEU A 369 0.25 -15.99 -0.50
CA LEU A 369 -0.54 -17.15 -0.09
C LEU A 369 -1.54 -17.53 -1.19
N VAL A 370 -1.59 -18.83 -1.48
CA VAL A 370 -2.68 -19.51 -2.18
C VAL A 370 -3.66 -19.94 -1.10
N ASN A 371 -4.81 -19.27 -1.01
CA ASN A 371 -5.85 -19.66 -0.06
C ASN A 371 -6.54 -20.91 -0.54
N GLY A 372 -6.58 -21.94 0.31
CA GLY A 372 -7.35 -23.15 0.08
C GLY A 372 -8.44 -23.35 1.13
N GLY A 373 -8.97 -24.56 1.16
CA GLY A 373 -10.01 -24.96 2.13
C GLY A 373 -11.29 -24.11 2.04
N SER A 374 -11.88 -23.79 3.19
CA SER A 374 -13.14 -23.03 3.29
C SER A 374 -12.99 -21.52 2.99
N GLY A 375 -11.76 -21.00 2.98
CA GLY A 375 -11.45 -19.60 2.68
C GLY A 375 -11.14 -19.32 1.21
N ALA A 376 -11.09 -20.35 0.37
CA ALA A 376 -10.75 -20.22 -1.05
C ALA A 376 -11.85 -19.51 -1.84
N GLY A 377 -11.49 -18.42 -2.52
CA GLY A 377 -12.36 -17.71 -3.46
C GLY A 377 -11.96 -17.92 -4.93
N ALA A 378 -12.80 -17.42 -5.84
CA ALA A 378 -12.42 -17.32 -7.24
C ALA A 378 -11.14 -16.46 -7.39
N GLY A 379 -10.18 -16.92 -8.19
CA GLY A 379 -8.93 -16.21 -8.42
C GLY A 379 -7.87 -16.35 -7.32
N ASP A 380 -8.04 -17.29 -6.38
CA ASP A 380 -7.04 -17.64 -5.36
C ASP A 380 -6.22 -18.90 -5.71
N THR A 381 -6.41 -19.48 -6.91
CA THR A 381 -5.53 -20.56 -7.39
C THR A 381 -4.13 -20.03 -7.71
N ALA A 382 -3.09 -20.86 -7.56
CA ALA A 382 -1.71 -20.45 -7.85
C ALA A 382 -1.54 -19.91 -9.29
N ALA A 383 -2.21 -20.53 -10.27
CA ALA A 383 -2.18 -20.09 -11.67
C ALA A 383 -2.89 -18.74 -11.89
N ASP A 384 -4.03 -18.52 -11.22
CA ASP A 384 -4.74 -17.24 -11.29
C ASP A 384 -3.98 -16.11 -10.59
N LEU A 385 -3.31 -16.41 -9.48
CA LEU A 385 -2.47 -15.46 -8.75
C LEU A 385 -1.19 -15.10 -9.52
N ASP A 386 -0.58 -16.07 -10.20
CA ASP A 386 0.52 -15.83 -11.14
C ASP A 386 0.06 -14.99 -12.35
N ALA A 387 -1.10 -15.29 -12.94
CA ALA A 387 -1.67 -14.48 -14.02
C ALA A 387 -1.90 -13.03 -13.57
N GLN A 388 -2.44 -12.85 -12.36
CA GLN A 388 -2.61 -11.54 -11.72
C GLN A 388 -1.29 -10.78 -11.54
N ALA A 389 -0.27 -11.44 -11.00
CA ALA A 389 1.05 -10.85 -10.81
C ALA A 389 1.69 -10.39 -12.14
N ARG A 390 1.35 -11.05 -13.25
CA ARG A 390 1.81 -10.71 -14.60
C ARG A 390 0.85 -9.77 -15.35
N GLY A 391 -0.26 -9.37 -14.72
CA GLY A 391 -1.28 -8.52 -15.34
C GLY A 391 -2.07 -9.20 -16.45
N ALA A 392 -2.01 -10.53 -16.54
CA ALA A 392 -2.72 -11.34 -17.51
C ALA A 392 -4.18 -11.61 -17.06
N ALA A 393 -5.03 -12.00 -18.01
CA ALA A 393 -6.40 -12.40 -17.71
C ALA A 393 -6.42 -13.67 -16.83
N ILE A 394 -7.29 -13.65 -15.83
CA ILE A 394 -7.50 -14.74 -14.87
C ILE A 394 -8.41 -15.80 -15.48
N LEU A 395 -8.05 -17.08 -15.35
CA LEU A 395 -8.81 -18.21 -15.91
C LEU A 395 -10.09 -18.49 -15.11
N GLY A 396 -10.07 -18.25 -13.79
CA GLY A 396 -11.25 -18.31 -12.92
C GLY A 396 -12.07 -17.02 -12.79
N GLY A 397 -11.72 -15.95 -13.53
CA GLY A 397 -12.39 -14.65 -13.44
C GLY A 397 -13.66 -14.57 -14.30
N VAL A 398 -14.61 -13.71 -13.91
CA VAL A 398 -15.75 -13.39 -14.79
C VAL A 398 -15.24 -12.53 -15.93
N THR A 399 -15.43 -13.02 -17.15
CA THR A 399 -15.18 -12.30 -18.39
C THR A 399 -16.25 -11.22 -18.56
N VAL A 400 -15.88 -9.94 -18.53
CA VAL A 400 -16.84 -8.83 -18.72
C VAL A 400 -16.80 -8.40 -20.18
N ARG A 401 -17.94 -8.53 -20.88
CA ARG A 401 -18.12 -8.12 -22.28
C ARG A 401 -18.70 -6.73 -22.39
#